data_AF-A0A5J9V2C7-F1
#
_entry.id   AF-A0A5J9V2C7-F1
#
_cell.length_a   1.000
_cell.length_b   1.000
_cell.length_c   1.000
_cell.angle_alpha   90.00
_cell.angle_beta   90.00
_cell.angle_gamma   90.00
#
_symmetry.space_group_name_H-M   'P 1'
#
loop_
_entity.id
_entity.type
_entity.pdbx_description
1 polymer ?
#
loop_
_entity_poly.entity_id
_entity_poly.type
_entity_poly.pdbx_seq_one_letter_code
_entity_poly.pdbx_strand_id
1 'polypeptide(L)'
;MASANKIAVLAALVLLLQASSCAVARRPFGNGDGDTLAVMTVNGFQKGEEGGPSECDGNYHSDKLPLAALSTGWYAKGARCFKKIRITSVQTGRSVEAIVVDECDSRHGCKDNIVDTSKAIWEELGLDTNIGEVPVTWSDA
;
A
#
# COMPACT_ATOMS: atom_id res chain seq x y z
N MET A 1 -72.83 2.07 -5.78
CA MET A 1 -72.62 3.32 -6.56
C MET A 1 -71.77 4.28 -5.71
N ALA A 2 -71.10 5.26 -6.32
CA ALA A 2 -70.08 6.14 -5.70
C ALA A 2 -70.67 7.03 -4.56
N SER A 3 -69.94 7.83 -3.77
CA SER A 3 -68.54 8.35 -3.77
C SER A 3 -68.15 8.70 -2.31
N ALA A 4 -66.98 9.21 -1.88
CA ALA A 4 -65.80 9.80 -2.56
C ALA A 4 -64.50 9.58 -1.71
N ASN A 5 -63.48 10.45 -1.85
CA ASN A 5 -62.18 10.41 -1.13
C ASN A 5 -61.83 11.76 -0.45
N LYS A 6 -60.77 11.73 0.39
CA LYS A 6 -60.02 12.85 1.03
C LYS A 6 -60.63 13.30 2.38
N ILE A 7 -59.88 13.56 3.45
CA ILE A 7 -58.70 14.45 3.59
C ILE A 7 -57.62 13.84 4.51
N ALA A 8 -56.35 14.21 4.29
CA ALA A 8 -55.21 13.83 5.15
C ALA A 8 -55.05 14.78 6.35
N VAL A 9 -54.61 14.26 7.49
CA VAL A 9 -54.12 15.06 8.64
C VAL A 9 -52.78 14.50 9.12
N LEU A 10 -51.85 15.40 9.44
CA LEU A 10 -50.46 15.15 9.77
C LEU A 10 -50.24 14.78 11.26
N ALA A 11 -48.97 14.48 11.57
CA ALA A 11 -48.31 14.49 12.88
C ALA A 11 -48.44 13.20 13.72
N ALA A 12 -47.42 12.78 14.48
CA ALA A 12 -45.97 13.07 14.45
C ALA A 12 -45.27 12.04 15.39
N LEU A 13 -43.93 12.08 15.47
CA LEU A 13 -43.12 11.54 16.58
C LEU A 13 -43.19 10.02 16.84
N VAL A 14 -42.36 9.24 16.13
CA VAL A 14 -41.31 8.42 16.79
C VAL A 14 -40.04 8.46 15.93
N LEU A 15 -39.29 9.56 16.03
CA LEU A 15 -37.85 9.55 15.72
C LEU A 15 -37.09 9.11 16.98
N LEU A 16 -35.86 8.61 16.81
CA LEU A 16 -34.93 8.13 17.85
C LEU A 16 -35.11 6.67 18.30
N LEU A 17 -34.80 5.71 17.41
CA LEU A 17 -33.80 4.70 17.79
C LEU A 17 -32.51 5.01 17.04
N GLN A 18 -31.41 5.02 17.78
CA GLN A 18 -30.18 5.64 17.31
C GLN A 18 -29.49 4.79 16.25
N ALA A 19 -29.01 5.44 15.19
CA ALA A 19 -28.05 4.84 14.29
C ALA A 19 -26.75 4.62 15.07
N SER A 20 -26.51 3.38 15.53
CA SER A 20 -25.17 2.88 15.88
C SER A 20 -24.34 2.72 14.61
N SER A 21 -24.24 3.79 13.83
CA SER A 21 -23.16 3.97 12.89
C SER A 21 -21.90 4.04 13.72
N CYS A 22 -21.20 2.92 13.83
CA CYS A 22 -19.74 2.94 13.91
C CYS A 22 -19.26 3.63 12.63
N ALA A 23 -19.31 4.97 12.64
CA ALA A 23 -18.46 5.77 11.80
C ALA A 23 -17.04 5.44 12.26
N VAL A 24 -16.47 4.39 11.63
CA VAL A 24 -15.03 4.23 11.56
C VAL A 24 -14.55 5.59 11.11
N ALA A 25 -13.93 6.32 12.03
CA ALA A 25 -13.32 7.58 11.71
C ALA A 25 -12.25 7.23 10.68
N ARG A 26 -12.59 7.43 9.40
CA ARG A 26 -11.62 7.62 8.35
C ARG A 26 -10.85 8.84 8.81
N ARG A 27 -9.78 8.60 9.57
CA ARG A 27 -8.75 9.60 9.81
C ARG A 27 -8.48 10.20 8.44
N PRO A 28 -8.53 11.53 8.26
CA PRO A 28 -8.13 12.10 7.00
C PRO A 28 -6.69 11.61 6.76
N PHE A 29 -6.51 10.70 5.80
CA PHE A 29 -5.20 10.30 5.34
C PHE A 29 -4.51 11.60 4.96
N GLY A 30 -3.33 11.84 5.55
CA GLY A 30 -2.81 13.18 5.71
C GLY A 30 -2.66 13.90 4.36
N ASN A 31 -3.42 14.96 4.16
CA ASN A 31 -3.05 15.99 3.20
C ASN A 31 -1.95 16.85 3.85
N GLY A 32 -0.73 16.34 3.77
CA GLY A 32 0.52 16.98 4.20
C GLY A 32 1.67 16.24 3.53
N ASP A 33 2.62 17.00 2.97
CA ASP A 33 3.63 16.53 2.01
C ASP A 33 4.32 15.19 2.35
N GLY A 34 4.46 14.33 1.33
CA GLY A 34 5.51 13.29 1.29
C GLY A 34 5.03 11.88 0.96
N ASP A 35 4.06 11.35 1.71
CA ASP A 35 3.82 9.91 1.80
C ASP A 35 2.79 9.37 0.78
N THR A 36 3.27 8.59 -0.19
CA THR A 36 2.50 7.93 -1.26
C THR A 36 1.93 6.60 -0.79
N LEU A 37 0.63 6.36 -1.02
CA LEU A 37 -0.02 5.06 -0.72
C LEU A 37 0.42 3.97 -1.72
N ALA A 38 0.76 2.79 -1.21
CA ALA A 38 1.16 1.64 -2.00
C ALA A 38 0.70 0.31 -1.40
N VAL A 39 0.82 -0.75 -2.19
CA VAL A 39 0.80 -2.13 -1.70
C VAL A 39 2.26 -2.61 -1.64
N MET A 40 2.66 -3.13 -0.49
CA MET A 40 3.95 -3.80 -0.32
C MET A 40 3.79 -5.30 -0.53
N THR A 41 4.69 -5.88 -1.31
CA THR A 41 4.77 -7.31 -1.61
C THR A 41 6.12 -7.88 -1.17
N VAL A 42 6.26 -9.20 -1.16
CA VAL A 42 7.52 -9.89 -0.83
C VAL A 42 8.17 -10.44 -2.10
N ASN A 43 9.43 -10.07 -2.33
CA ASN A 43 10.24 -10.53 -3.45
C ASN A 43 11.62 -11.02 -3.00
N GLY A 44 12.13 -12.03 -3.69
CA GLY A 44 13.50 -12.52 -3.56
C GLY A 44 14.43 -11.76 -4.52
N PHE A 45 15.53 -11.23 -3.98
CA PHE A 45 16.57 -10.58 -4.76
C PHE A 45 17.82 -11.47 -4.88
N GLN A 46 17.80 -12.67 -4.29
CA GLN A 46 18.94 -13.58 -4.27
C GLN A 46 19.04 -14.43 -5.53
N LYS A 47 20.27 -14.83 -5.86
CA LYS A 47 20.51 -15.73 -6.99
C LYS A 47 19.89 -17.11 -6.73
N GLY A 48 18.97 -17.51 -7.60
CA GLY A 48 18.27 -18.79 -7.54
C GLY A 48 16.83 -18.70 -7.00
N GLU A 49 16.36 -17.50 -6.72
CA GLU A 49 14.94 -17.19 -6.46
C GLU A 49 14.22 -16.83 -7.77
N GLU A 50 12.99 -16.33 -7.67
CA GLU A 50 12.25 -15.85 -8.84
C GLU A 50 12.83 -14.53 -9.36
N GLY A 51 12.68 -14.28 -10.67
CA GLY A 51 13.22 -13.07 -11.30
C GLY A 51 14.65 -13.19 -11.83
N GLY A 52 15.24 -12.05 -12.16
CA GLY A 52 16.60 -11.91 -12.71
C GLY A 52 17.52 -11.13 -11.76
N PRO A 53 18.73 -10.77 -12.23
CA PRO A 53 19.53 -9.75 -11.57
C PRO A 53 18.82 -8.39 -11.67
N SER A 54 18.95 -7.54 -10.65
CA SER A 54 18.16 -6.32 -10.53
C SER A 54 18.57 -5.21 -11.51
N GLU A 55 17.59 -4.47 -12.03
CA GLU A 55 17.76 -3.52 -13.14
C GLU A 55 18.73 -2.36 -12.86
N CYS A 56 18.99 -1.99 -11.60
CA CYS A 56 19.89 -0.87 -11.29
C CYS A 56 21.39 -1.17 -11.48
N ASP A 57 21.84 -2.43 -11.35
CA ASP A 57 23.25 -2.83 -11.53
C ASP A 57 23.48 -4.16 -12.25
N GLY A 58 22.43 -4.92 -12.57
CA GLY A 58 22.55 -6.25 -13.15
C GLY A 58 23.11 -7.31 -12.19
N ASN A 59 23.02 -7.09 -10.88
CA ASN A 59 23.47 -8.04 -9.85
C ASN A 59 22.29 -8.68 -9.10
N TYR A 60 22.56 -9.84 -8.50
CA TYR A 60 21.73 -10.38 -7.43
C TYR A 60 22.20 -9.83 -6.09
N HIS A 61 21.27 -9.57 -5.19
CA HIS A 61 21.53 -9.01 -3.87
C HIS A 61 21.19 -10.03 -2.78
N SER A 62 21.19 -9.62 -1.50
CA SER A 62 20.76 -10.50 -0.41
C SER A 62 19.50 -9.98 0.25
N ASP A 63 18.51 -10.87 0.40
CA ASP A 63 17.25 -10.66 1.12
C ASP A 63 17.38 -10.27 2.59
N LYS A 64 18.60 -10.33 3.13
CA LYS A 64 18.99 -9.82 4.45
C LYS A 64 19.30 -8.32 4.46
N LEU A 65 19.34 -7.68 3.29
CA LEU A 65 19.47 -6.23 3.14
C LEU A 65 18.07 -5.63 2.92
N PRO A 66 17.79 -4.40 3.40
CA PRO A 66 16.51 -3.75 3.18
C PRO A 66 16.44 -3.19 1.75
N LEU A 67 15.96 -4.01 0.82
CA LEU A 67 15.91 -3.72 -0.62
C LEU A 67 14.48 -3.64 -1.14
N ALA A 68 14.27 -2.77 -2.12
CA ALA A 68 12.99 -2.58 -2.80
C ALA A 68 13.13 -2.55 -4.33
N ALA A 69 12.13 -3.11 -5.02
CA ALA A 69 11.76 -2.78 -6.38
C ALA A 69 10.58 -1.80 -6.36
N LEU A 70 10.47 -0.94 -7.38
CA LEU A 70 9.34 -0.01 -7.52
C LEU A 70 8.60 -0.28 -8.83
N SER A 71 7.26 -0.16 -8.82
CA SER A 71 6.47 -0.16 -10.06
C SER A 71 7.06 0.81 -11.10
N THR A 72 7.06 0.45 -12.38
CA THR A 72 7.67 1.20 -13.51
C THR A 72 7.55 2.74 -13.42
N GLY A 73 6.37 3.26 -13.07
CA GLY A 73 6.14 4.70 -12.95
C GLY A 73 6.91 5.36 -11.79
N TRP A 74 7.10 4.66 -10.68
CA TRP A 74 7.85 5.10 -9.50
C TRP A 74 9.35 4.80 -9.64
N TYR A 75 9.74 3.67 -10.25
CA TYR A 75 11.12 3.39 -10.64
C TYR A 75 11.68 4.50 -11.56
N ALA A 76 10.81 5.04 -12.42
CA ALA A 76 11.07 6.23 -13.23
C ALA A 76 12.35 6.11 -14.08
N LYS A 77 12.52 4.96 -14.74
CA LYS A 77 13.70 4.61 -15.57
C LYS A 77 15.02 4.70 -14.79
N GLY A 78 15.05 4.14 -13.59
CA GLY A 78 16.21 4.12 -12.72
C GLY A 78 16.52 5.45 -12.03
N ALA A 79 15.66 6.47 -12.13
CA ALA A 79 15.87 7.76 -11.45
C ALA A 79 15.90 7.63 -9.90
N ARG A 80 15.44 6.51 -9.35
CA ARG A 80 15.53 6.13 -7.93
C ARG A 80 16.60 5.09 -7.59
N CYS A 81 17.35 4.56 -8.56
CA CYS A 81 18.38 3.55 -8.30
C CYS A 81 19.37 3.98 -7.20
N PHE A 82 19.59 3.08 -6.25
CA PHE A 82 20.43 3.24 -5.06
C PHE A 82 20.06 4.41 -4.14
N LYS A 83 18.91 5.06 -4.36
CA LYS A 83 18.34 6.00 -3.41
C LYS A 83 17.54 5.26 -2.35
N LYS A 84 17.36 5.92 -1.22
CA LYS A 84 16.54 5.43 -0.13
C LYS A 84 15.09 5.86 -0.31
N ILE A 85 14.20 4.99 0.10
CA ILE A 85 12.79 5.31 0.36
C ILE A 85 12.47 4.92 1.81
N ARG A 86 11.63 5.71 2.48
CA ARG A 86 11.08 5.35 3.79
C ARG A 86 9.74 4.67 3.58
N ILE A 87 9.63 3.39 3.91
CA ILE A 87 8.40 2.60 3.87
C ILE A 87 7.79 2.60 5.28
N THR A 88 6.48 2.81 5.39
CA THR A 88 5.74 2.81 6.67
C THR A 88 4.54 1.88 6.59
N SER A 89 4.47 0.89 7.49
CA SER A 89 3.37 -0.06 7.58
C SER A 89 2.10 0.61 8.11
N VAL A 90 1.01 0.54 7.36
CA VAL A 90 -0.31 1.04 7.82
C VAL A 90 -0.84 0.17 8.98
N GLN A 91 -0.40 -1.09 9.09
CA GLN A 91 -0.86 -2.02 10.13
C GLN A 91 -0.11 -1.85 11.46
N THR A 92 1.23 -1.72 11.42
CA THR A 92 2.06 -1.69 12.63
C THR A 92 2.54 -0.29 13.00
N GLY A 93 2.42 0.69 12.09
CA GLY A 93 2.93 2.05 12.29
C GLY A 93 4.46 2.15 12.33
N ARG A 94 5.17 1.03 12.13
CA ARG A 94 6.64 1.00 12.03
C ARG A 94 7.08 1.50 10.65
N SER A 95 8.30 2.04 10.58
CA SER A 95 8.93 2.46 9.34
C SER A 95 10.33 1.86 9.21
N VAL A 96 10.78 1.68 7.97
CA VAL A 96 12.12 1.21 7.58
C VAL A 96 12.60 1.98 6.36
N GLU A 97 13.91 2.20 6.25
CA GLU A 97 14.54 2.73 5.03
C GLU A 97 14.96 1.57 4.12
N ALA A 98 14.49 1.57 2.88
CA ALA A 98 14.85 0.59 1.86
C ALA A 98 15.69 1.24 0.76
N ILE A 99 16.67 0.52 0.21
CA ILE A 99 17.43 0.93 -0.97
C ILE A 99 16.70 0.40 -2.21
N VAL A 100 16.39 1.28 -3.17
CA VAL A 100 15.79 0.88 -4.44
C VAL A 100 16.86 0.26 -5.34
N VAL A 101 16.66 -0.99 -5.76
CA VAL A 101 17.60 -1.73 -6.62
C VAL A 101 16.99 -2.21 -7.93
N ASP A 102 15.66 -2.17 -8.09
CA ASP A 102 15.00 -2.85 -9.21
C ASP A 102 13.69 -2.20 -9.70
N GLU A 103 13.21 -2.64 -10.88
CA GLU A 103 11.91 -2.30 -11.45
C GLU A 103 10.91 -3.46 -11.28
N CYS A 104 9.80 -3.21 -10.60
CA CYS A 104 8.64 -4.10 -10.67
C CYS A 104 7.86 -3.75 -11.96
N ASP A 105 8.17 -4.45 -13.05
CA ASP A 105 7.71 -4.05 -14.39
C ASP A 105 6.19 -4.18 -14.56
N SER A 106 5.50 -3.04 -14.57
CA SER A 106 4.04 -2.98 -14.66
C SER A 106 3.49 -3.22 -16.07
N ARG A 107 4.37 -3.48 -17.06
CA ARG A 107 4.02 -3.95 -18.41
C ARG A 107 3.99 -5.48 -18.47
N HIS A 108 4.66 -6.15 -17.53
CA HIS A 108 4.92 -7.60 -17.56
C HIS A 108 4.44 -8.34 -16.29
N GLY A 109 3.43 -7.79 -15.59
CA GLY A 109 2.68 -8.50 -14.54
C GLY A 109 2.58 -7.77 -13.20
N CYS A 110 3.47 -6.81 -12.93
CA CYS A 110 3.37 -5.99 -11.72
C CYS A 110 2.17 -5.01 -11.81
N LYS A 111 1.60 -4.63 -10.66
CA LYS A 111 0.63 -3.51 -10.60
C LYS A 111 1.38 -2.17 -10.66
N ASP A 112 0.67 -1.07 -10.85
CA ASP A 112 1.23 0.28 -10.95
C ASP A 112 1.53 0.95 -9.60
N ASN A 113 1.15 0.31 -8.49
CA ASN A 113 1.22 0.84 -7.12
C ASN A 113 1.97 -0.06 -6.12
N ILE A 114 2.97 -0.81 -6.58
CA ILE A 114 3.75 -1.78 -5.80
C ILE A 114 5.08 -1.17 -5.31
N VAL A 115 5.40 -1.47 -4.04
CA VAL A 115 6.76 -1.44 -3.51
C VAL A 115 7.11 -2.88 -3.17
N ASP A 116 7.88 -3.54 -4.02
CA ASP A 116 8.17 -4.98 -3.87
C ASP A 116 9.44 -5.15 -3.04
N THR A 117 9.41 -5.96 -1.99
CA THR A 117 10.41 -5.83 -0.92
C THR A 117 11.04 -7.13 -0.45
N SER A 118 12.33 -7.05 -0.16
CA SER A 118 13.10 -8.10 0.50
C SER A 118 12.47 -8.55 1.81
N LYS A 119 12.71 -9.81 2.19
CA LYS A 119 12.23 -10.37 3.46
C LYS A 119 12.69 -9.57 4.71
N ALA A 120 13.87 -8.96 4.68
CA ALA A 120 14.36 -8.10 5.78
C ALA A 120 13.38 -6.97 6.14
N ILE A 121 12.77 -6.31 5.14
CA ILE A 121 11.80 -5.22 5.36
C ILE A 121 10.54 -5.72 6.07
N TRP A 122 10.06 -6.92 5.75
CA TRP A 122 8.90 -7.52 6.42
C TRP A 122 9.19 -7.81 7.90
N GLU A 123 10.37 -8.35 8.21
CA GLU A 123 10.83 -8.58 9.59
C GLU A 123 10.99 -7.26 10.35
N GLU A 124 11.62 -6.24 9.75
CA GLU A 124 11.79 -4.91 10.34
C GLU A 124 10.48 -4.14 10.52
N LEU A 125 9.45 -4.38 9.70
CA LEU A 125 8.10 -3.83 9.89
C LEU A 125 7.25 -4.64 10.88
N GLY A 126 7.70 -5.84 11.29
CA GLY A 126 6.98 -6.75 12.18
C GLY A 126 5.78 -7.43 11.51
N LEU A 127 5.95 -7.86 10.26
CA LEU A 127 4.92 -8.42 9.39
C LEU A 127 5.26 -9.86 8.98
N ASP A 128 4.24 -10.69 8.77
CA ASP A 128 4.41 -12.05 8.26
C ASP A 128 4.35 -12.08 6.73
N THR A 129 5.42 -12.56 6.09
CA THR A 129 5.51 -12.74 4.63
C THR A 129 4.44 -13.68 4.06
N ASN A 130 3.87 -14.59 4.86
CA ASN A 130 2.78 -15.47 4.43
C ASN A 130 1.48 -14.72 4.05
N ILE A 131 1.37 -13.43 4.41
CA ILE A 131 0.23 -12.56 4.02
C ILE A 131 0.33 -12.17 2.53
N GLY A 132 1.54 -12.13 1.95
CA GLY A 132 1.81 -11.82 0.55
C GLY A 132 1.71 -10.32 0.19
N GLU A 133 0.58 -9.67 0.48
CA GLU A 133 0.35 -8.25 0.17
C GLU A 133 -0.13 -7.46 1.41
N VAL A 134 0.41 -6.26 1.64
CA VAL A 134 -0.01 -5.37 2.75
C VAL A 134 -0.05 -3.88 2.34
N PRO A 135 -0.97 -3.06 2.89
CA PRO A 135 -0.98 -1.62 2.64
C PRO A 135 0.16 -0.90 3.38
N VAL A 136 0.88 -0.03 2.66
CA VAL A 136 1.93 0.83 3.20
C VAL A 136 1.78 2.27 2.70
N THR A 137 2.51 3.19 3.31
CA THR A 137 2.92 4.44 2.65
C THR A 137 4.42 4.44 2.39
N TRP A 138 4.88 5.17 1.38
CA TRP A 138 6.30 5.39 1.13
C TRP A 138 6.61 6.82 0.67
N SER A 139 7.82 7.28 0.96
CA SER A 139 8.38 8.55 0.48
C SER A 139 9.85 8.38 0.08
N ASP A 140 10.36 9.27 -0.77
CA ASP A 140 11.82 9.45 -0.93
C ASP A 140 12.43 9.91 0.40
N ALA A 141 13.63 9.42 0.74
CA ALA A 141 14.32 9.67 2.01
C ALA A 141 15.68 10.36 1.84
#